data_AF-A0A5A7TVT7-F1
#
_entry.id   AF-A0A5A7TVT7-F1
#
_cell.length_a   1.000
_cell.length_b   1.000
_cell.length_c   1.000
_cell.angle_alpha   90.00
_cell.angle_beta   90.00
_cell.angle_gamma   90.00
#
_symmetry.space_group_name_H-M   'P 1'
#
loop_
_entity.id
_entity.type
_entity.pdbx_description
1 polymer ?
#
loop_
_entity_poly.entity_id
_entity_poly.type
_entity_poly.pdbx_seq_one_letter_code
_entity_poly.pdbx_strand_id
1 'polypeptide(L)'
;MLGSELVQTTNAAIQKIRARMLTAQSRQRSYAYELRPFEILERIGPIAYCLALPPVFSTVQDVFHVSMLSKYVANPTHVVGFEPL
;
A
#
# COMPACT_ATOMS: atom_id res chain seq x y z
N MET A 1 15.35 45.47 -0.59
CA MET A 1 15.85 44.07 -0.67
C MET A 1 15.23 43.10 0.35
N LEU A 2 14.44 43.54 1.34
CA LEU A 2 13.84 42.64 2.35
C LEU A 2 12.65 41.79 1.85
N GLY A 3 11.93 42.24 0.81
CA GLY A 3 10.73 41.55 0.33
C GLY A 3 11.00 40.21 -0.40
N SER A 4 12.13 40.09 -1.10
CA SER A 4 12.47 38.86 -1.85
C SER A 4 12.88 37.71 -0.95
N GLU A 5 13.50 38.01 0.20
CA GLU A 5 13.90 37.01 1.20
C GLU A 5 12.69 36.35 1.87
N LEU A 6 11.65 37.14 2.16
CA LEU A 6 10.38 36.63 2.70
C LEU A 6 9.68 35.69 1.70
N VAL A 7 9.65 36.08 0.42
CA VAL A 7 9.07 35.26 -0.66
C VAL A 7 9.83 33.93 -0.81
N GLN A 8 11.16 33.97 -0.83
CA GLN A 8 11.99 32.76 -0.95
C GLN A 8 11.81 31.82 0.25
N THR A 9 11.81 32.38 1.47
CA THR A 9 11.62 31.61 2.71
C THR A 9 10.24 30.94 2.74
N THR A 10 9.20 31.65 2.31
CA THR A 10 7.84 31.12 2.25
C THR A 10 7.71 30.00 1.23
N ASN A 11 8.31 30.16 0.05
CA ASN A 11 8.32 29.12 -0.98
C ASN A 11 9.03 27.85 -0.50
N ALA A 12 10.17 27.97 0.18
CA ALA A 12 10.87 26.83 0.77
C ALA A 12 10.01 26.10 1.82
N ALA A 13 9.30 26.84 2.67
CA ALA A 13 8.39 26.26 3.66
C ALA A 13 7.21 25.53 3.01
N ILE A 14 6.58 26.12 1.97
CA ILE A 14 5.51 25.48 1.20
C ILE A 14 5.99 24.17 0.58
N GLN A 15 7.17 24.16 -0.04
CA GLN A 15 7.73 22.95 -0.64
C GLN A 15 8.00 21.88 0.41
N LYS A 16 8.52 22.26 1.58
CA LYS A 16 8.74 21.34 2.70
C LYS A 16 7.44 20.71 3.21
N ILE A 17 6.35 21.49 3.27
CA ILE A 17 5.04 20.99 3.67
C ILE A 17 4.49 20.01 2.63
N ARG A 18 4.54 20.36 1.34
CA ARG A 18 4.10 19.48 0.24
C ARG A 18 4.87 18.15 0.24
N ALA A 19 6.19 18.21 0.38
CA ALA A 19 7.03 17.00 0.44
C ALA A 19 6.66 16.09 1.62
N ARG A 20 6.41 16.67 2.80
CA ARG A 20 5.97 15.93 3.99
C ARG A 20 4.58 15.31 3.81
N MET A 21 3.65 16.06 3.22
CA MET A 21 2.30 15.57 2.92
C MET A 21 2.34 14.37 1.96
N LEU A 22 3.09 14.48 0.87
CA LEU A 22 3.26 13.39 -0.10
C LEU A 22 3.92 12.15 0.52
N THR A 23 4.94 12.35 1.37
CA THR A 23 5.61 11.25 2.07
C THR A 23 4.66 10.54 3.04
N ALA A 24 3.84 11.29 3.79
CA ALA A 24 2.85 10.72 4.68
C ALA A 24 1.76 9.96 3.92
N GLN A 25 1.26 10.53 2.81
CA GLN A 25 0.28 9.88 1.95
C GLN A 25 0.82 8.60 1.31
N SER A 26 2.05 8.62 0.80
CA SER A 26 2.73 7.45 0.23
C SER A 26 2.91 6.35 1.26
N ARG A 27 3.35 6.69 2.49
CA ARG A 27 3.45 5.74 3.61
C ARG A 27 2.10 5.10 3.95
N GLN A 28 1.05 5.90 4.09
CA GLN A 28 -0.31 5.41 4.34
C GLN A 28 -0.78 4.45 3.24
N ARG A 29 -0.52 4.79 1.97
CA ARG A 29 -0.84 3.92 0.83
C ARG A 29 -0.03 2.62 0.81
N SER A 30 1.25 2.64 1.21
CA SER A 30 2.06 1.43 1.36
C SER A 30 1.46 0.49 2.40
N TYR A 31 1.12 1.00 3.59
CA TYR A 31 0.48 0.18 4.63
C TYR A 31 -0.86 -0.40 4.15
N ALA A 32 -1.66 0.38 3.44
CA ALA A 32 -2.91 -0.10 2.89
C ALA A 32 -2.73 -1.15 1.78
N TYR A 33 -1.65 -1.05 0.99
CA TYR A 33 -1.30 -2.04 -0.04
C TYR A 33 -0.79 -3.35 0.59
N GLU A 34 0.03 -3.25 1.63
CA GLU A 34 0.60 -4.39 2.36
C GLU A 34 -0.46 -5.18 3.14
N LEU A 35 -1.53 -4.52 3.59
CA LEU A 35 -2.66 -5.16 4.28
C LEU A 35 -3.74 -5.70 3.33
N ARG A 36 -3.50 -5.63 2.01
CA ARG A 36 -4.47 -6.11 1.03
C ARG A 36 -4.54 -7.64 1.06
N PRO A 37 -5.73 -8.23 1.16
CA PRO A 37 -5.90 -9.67 1.01
C PRO A 37 -5.48 -10.14 -0.39
N PHE A 38 -4.84 -11.30 -0.46
CA PHE A 38 -4.60 -11.99 -1.73
C PHE A 38 -5.84 -12.77 -2.14
N GLU A 39 -6.13 -12.76 -3.43
CA GLU A 39 -7.20 -13.58 -4.00
C GLU A 39 -6.75 -15.04 -4.07
N ILE A 40 -7.67 -15.97 -3.78
CA ILE A 40 -7.44 -17.40 -3.96
C ILE A 40 -7.78 -17.75 -5.41
N LEU A 41 -6.78 -18.20 -6.17
CA LEU A 41 -6.96 -18.64 -7.56
C LEU A 41 -7.55 -20.04 -7.63
N GLU A 42 -6.99 -20.94 -6.83
CA GLU A 42 -7.42 -22.34 -6.77
C GLU A 42 -7.16 -22.96 -5.40
N ARG A 43 -7.87 -24.04 -5.09
CA ARG A 43 -7.65 -24.86 -3.91
C ARG A 43 -6.90 -26.13 -4.32
N ILE A 44 -5.71 -26.32 -3.77
CA ILE A 44 -4.89 -27.50 -4.00
C ILE A 44 -5.12 -28.51 -2.88
N GLY A 45 -6.00 -29.47 -3.16
CA GLY A 45 -6.35 -30.53 -2.23
C GLY A 45 -7.02 -29.99 -0.95
N PRO A 46 -6.98 -30.75 0.16
CA PRO A 46 -7.71 -30.36 1.36
C PRO A 46 -7.07 -29.20 2.14
N ILE A 47 -5.75 -29.00 2.01
CA ILE A 47 -4.94 -28.25 2.96
C ILE A 47 -4.15 -27.07 2.36
N ALA A 48 -4.20 -26.84 1.05
CA ALA A 48 -3.43 -25.79 0.40
C ALA A 48 -4.25 -24.99 -0.62
N TYR A 49 -3.79 -23.77 -0.91
CA TYR A 49 -4.40 -22.83 -1.84
C TYR A 49 -3.33 -22.11 -2.65
N CYS A 50 -3.58 -21.88 -3.94
CA CYS A 50 -2.78 -20.99 -4.76
C CYS A 50 -3.34 -19.56 -4.65
N LEU A 51 -2.46 -18.59 -4.42
CA LEU A 51 -2.81 -17.19 -4.25
C LEU A 51 -2.34 -16.35 -5.44
N ALA A 52 -3.12 -15.33 -5.79
CA ALA A 52 -2.72 -14.31 -6.76
C ALA A 52 -1.68 -13.37 -6.13
N LEU A 53 -0.41 -13.75 -6.20
CA LEU A 53 0.68 -12.93 -5.68
C LEU A 53 1.03 -11.77 -6.63
N PRO A 54 1.21 -10.55 -6.11
CA PRO A 54 1.75 -9.43 -6.87
C PRO A 54 3.16 -9.74 -7.44
N PRO A 55 3.56 -9.09 -8.55
CA PRO A 55 4.87 -9.29 -9.17
C PRO A 55 6.07 -9.08 -8.21
N VAL A 56 5.89 -8.28 -7.16
CA VAL A 56 6.92 -8.01 -6.14
C VAL A 56 7.29 -9.27 -5.33
N PHE A 57 6.42 -10.28 -5.33
CA PHE A 57 6.62 -11.57 -4.66
C PHE A 57 6.92 -12.71 -5.63
N SER A 58 7.36 -12.42 -6.86
CA SER A 58 7.65 -13.42 -7.91
C SER A 58 8.69 -14.48 -7.53
N THR A 59 9.50 -14.26 -6.50
CA THR A 59 10.46 -15.22 -5.96
C THR A 59 9.84 -16.21 -4.97
N VAL A 60 8.61 -15.97 -4.52
CA VAL A 60 7.87 -16.80 -3.55
C VAL A 60 6.93 -17.74 -4.31
N GLN A 61 6.77 -18.96 -3.81
CA GLN A 61 5.76 -19.88 -4.35
C GLN A 61 4.36 -19.34 -4.05
N ASP A 62 3.45 -19.49 -5.00
CA ASP A 62 2.07 -19.04 -4.90
C ASP A 62 1.17 -20.03 -4.12
N VAL A 63 1.67 -21.24 -3.82
CA VAL A 63 0.96 -22.27 -3.06
C VAL A 63 1.25 -22.16 -1.56
N PHE A 64 0.21 -21.95 -0.77
CA PHE A 64 0.30 -21.81 0.69
C PHE A 64 -0.59 -22.83 1.41
N HIS A 65 -0.07 -23.37 2.51
CA HIS A 65 -0.83 -24.22 3.41
C HIS A 65 -1.86 -23.39 4.18
N VAL A 66 -3.04 -23.95 4.46
CA VAL A 66 -4.17 -23.27 5.13
C VAL A 66 -3.80 -22.67 6.48
N SER A 67 -2.83 -23.26 7.20
CA SER A 67 -2.34 -22.74 8.49
C SER A 67 -1.55 -21.43 8.37
N MET A 68 -1.07 -21.10 7.17
CA MET A 68 -0.36 -19.83 6.89
C MET A 68 -1.33 -18.72 6.48
N LEU A 69 -2.61 -19.05 6.28
CA LEU A 69 -3.63 -18.12 5.81
C LEU A 69 -4.53 -17.70 6.97
N SER A 70 -4.81 -16.41 7.05
CA SER A 70 -5.81 -15.86 7.98
C SER A 70 -7.00 -15.34 7.20
N LYS A 71 -8.21 -15.67 7.66
CA LYS A 71 -9.44 -15.16 7.04
C LYS A 71 -9.50 -13.65 7.24
N TYR A 72 -9.55 -12.90 6.14
CA TYR A 72 -9.79 -11.48 6.19
C TYR A 72 -11.27 -11.20 6.49
N VAL A 73 -11.53 -10.37 7.50
CA VAL A 73 -12.85 -9.82 7.80
C VAL A 73 -12.85 -8.38 7.32
N ALA A 74 -13.63 -8.11 6.27
CA ALA A 74 -13.68 -6.77 5.68
C ALA A 74 -14.16 -5.75 6.71
N ASN A 75 -13.29 -4.80 7.06
CA ASN A 75 -13.68 -3.60 7.77
C ASN A 75 -14.01 -2.52 6.72
N PRO A 76 -15.21 -1.89 6.75
CA PRO A 76 -15.56 -0.83 5.80
C PRO A 76 -14.61 0.37 5.80
N THR A 77 -13.75 0.55 6.82
CA THR A 77 -12.70 1.58 6.83
C THR A 77 -11.43 1.21 6.06
N HIS A 78 -11.26 -0.04 5.62
CA HIS A 78 -10.08 -0.52 4.89
C HIS A 78 -10.17 -0.38 3.36
N VAL A 79 -11.26 0.18 2.84
CA VAL A 79 -11.42 0.39 1.39
C VAL A 79 -10.59 1.61 0.97
N VAL A 80 -9.31 1.40 0.70
CA VAL A 80 -8.53 2.36 -0.09
C VAL A 80 -8.95 2.19 -1.54
N GLY A 81 -9.80 3.10 -2.00
CA GLY A 81 -10.24 3.18 -3.39
C GLY A 81 -9.04 3.15 -4.33
N PHE A 82 -9.10 2.25 -5.30
CA PHE A 82 -8.18 2.27 -6.43
C PHE A 82 -8.50 3.50 -7.28
N GLU A 83 -7.50 4.35 -7.46
CA GLU A 83 -7.45 5.21 -8.64
C GLU A 83 -6.39 4.58 -9.55
N PRO A 84 -6.76 4.05 -10.74
CA PRO A 84 -5.79 3.58 -11.71
C PRO A 84 -4.93 4.77 -12.15
N LEU A 85 -3.62 4.62 -12.09
CA LEU A 85 -2.67 5.53 -12.75
C LEU A 85 -2.66 5.27 -14.25
#